data_AF-B8J8Y6-F1
#
_entry.id   AF-B8J8Y6-F1
#
_cell.length_a   1.000
_cell.length_b   1.000
_cell.length_c   1.000
_cell.angle_alpha   90.00
_cell.angle_beta   90.00
_cell.angle_gamma   90.00
#
_symmetry.space_group_name_H-M   'P 1'
#
loop_
_entity.id
_entity.type
_entity.pdbx_description
1 polymer ?
#
loop_
_entity_poly.entity_id
_entity_poly.type
_entity_poly.pdbx_seq_one_letter_code
_entity_poly.pdbx_strand_id
1 'polypeptide(L)'
;MRAAFAAGMALAVLASCRTVQTRQDFTPVSDADFGRLGPDQLGPVGPARADAAAAHDAVARAKLRLQEAKREQGYAEADRTAAEADLQRAATEAKGANSAGDTAWKARAQALADTAGLRRQAADAHLVFAKRLAEARQADVDAAEAHADAAQARLEQAKLQALARAGIPAAGKYDARRFDAHLAKAVAAEREAQARAGETGRAAVAAEDGWRALQRRWEARSQGRGGTG
;
A
#
# COMPACT_ATOMS: atom_id res chain seq x y z
N MET A 1 24.85 -55.74 -7.14
CA MET A 1 23.55 -56.10 -7.75
C MET A 1 22.90 -54.81 -8.23
N ARG A 2 22.62 -54.73 -9.54
CA ARG A 2 22.00 -53.58 -10.22
C ARG A 2 20.49 -53.72 -10.10
N ALA A 3 19.78 -52.68 -9.68
CA ALA A 3 18.35 -52.55 -9.87
C ALA A 3 18.06 -51.15 -10.40
N ALA A 4 17.80 -51.08 -11.70
CA ALA A 4 17.33 -49.91 -12.40
C ALA A 4 15.80 -49.84 -12.22
N PHE A 5 15.30 -48.69 -11.79
CA PHE A 5 13.89 -48.35 -11.92
C PHE A 5 13.78 -47.11 -12.80
N ALA A 6 13.43 -47.35 -14.06
CA ALA A 6 12.89 -46.36 -14.96
C ALA A 6 11.36 -46.39 -14.83
N ALA A 7 10.75 -45.24 -14.54
CA ALA A 7 9.30 -45.05 -14.63
C ALA A 7 9.06 -43.68 -15.25
N GLY A 8 8.40 -43.69 -16.41
CA GLY A 8 8.25 -42.55 -17.30
C GLY A 8 7.31 -41.49 -16.75
N MET A 9 7.75 -40.24 -16.86
CA MET A 9 6.92 -39.06 -16.61
C MET A 9 6.24 -38.68 -17.92
N ALA A 10 4.93 -38.93 -18.01
CA ALA A 10 4.10 -38.47 -19.09
C ALA A 10 3.93 -36.94 -19.00
N LEU A 11 4.53 -36.20 -19.93
CA LEU A 11 4.24 -34.78 -20.12
C LEU A 11 2.83 -34.63 -20.70
N ALA A 12 1.86 -34.32 -19.85
CA ALA A 12 0.58 -33.79 -20.27
C ALA A 12 0.79 -32.35 -20.77
N VAL A 13 0.88 -32.19 -22.09
CA VAL A 13 0.80 -30.90 -22.77
C VAL A 13 -0.65 -30.42 -22.65
N LEU A 14 -0.94 -29.68 -21.58
CA LEU A 14 -2.18 -28.92 -21.48
C LEU A 14 -2.10 -27.79 -22.52
N ALA A 15 -2.71 -28.03 -23.68
CA ALA A 15 -3.02 -27.02 -24.66
C ALA A 15 -3.99 -26.01 -24.04
N SER A 16 -3.43 -24.99 -23.38
CA SER A 16 -4.16 -23.81 -22.96
C SER A 16 -4.62 -23.08 -24.22
N CYS A 17 -5.88 -23.29 -24.62
CA CYS A 17 -6.60 -22.45 -25.55
C CYS A 17 -6.58 -21.02 -25.01
N ARG A 18 -5.57 -20.27 -25.42
CA ARG A 18 -5.46 -18.83 -25.20
C ARG A 18 -6.50 -18.20 -26.12
N THR A 19 -7.75 -18.14 -25.66
CA THR A 19 -8.80 -17.34 -26.28
C THR A 19 -8.22 -15.94 -26.46
N VAL A 20 -7.95 -15.56 -27.71
CA VAL A 20 -7.63 -14.20 -28.11
C VAL A 20 -8.90 -13.41 -27.88
N GLN A 21 -9.06 -12.96 -26.64
CA GLN A 21 -10.11 -12.06 -26.25
C GLN A 21 -9.69 -10.72 -26.84
N THR A 22 -10.17 -10.46 -28.07
CA THR A 22 -10.11 -9.14 -28.68
C THR A 22 -10.64 -8.17 -27.65
N ARG A 23 -9.75 -7.39 -27.03
CA ARG A 23 -10.13 -6.22 -26.23
C ARG A 23 -10.93 -5.35 -27.18
N GLN A 24 -12.25 -5.43 -27.09
CA GLN A 24 -13.09 -4.42 -27.73
C GLN A 24 -12.94 -3.17 -26.87
N ASP A 25 -12.20 -2.21 -27.39
CA ASP A 25 -11.90 -0.97 -26.70
C ASP A 25 -13.20 -0.22 -26.37
N PHE A 26 -13.35 0.21 -25.13
CA PHE A 26 -14.44 1.05 -24.69
C PHE A 26 -14.35 2.41 -25.39
N THR A 27 -15.45 2.88 -25.98
CA THR A 27 -15.52 4.19 -26.64
C THR A 27 -16.29 5.15 -25.74
N PRO A 28 -15.63 6.17 -25.14
CA PRO A 28 -16.30 7.17 -24.31
C PRO A 28 -17.24 8.06 -25.15
N VAL A 29 -18.14 8.80 -24.49
CA VAL A 29 -18.98 9.78 -25.18
C VAL A 29 -18.10 10.91 -25.69
N SER A 30 -18.15 11.16 -27.00
CA SER A 30 -17.35 12.22 -27.60
C SER A 30 -17.79 13.60 -27.11
N ASP A 31 -16.83 14.51 -26.91
CA ASP A 31 -17.13 15.89 -26.50
C ASP A 31 -17.97 16.63 -27.55
N ALA A 32 -17.84 16.26 -28.83
CA ALA A 32 -18.62 16.83 -29.93
C ALA A 32 -20.10 16.40 -29.92
N ASP A 33 -20.40 15.17 -29.49
CA ASP A 33 -21.78 14.73 -29.31
C ASP A 33 -22.35 15.30 -28.00
N PHE A 34 -21.55 15.33 -26.93
CA PHE A 34 -21.93 15.90 -25.63
C PHE A 34 -22.19 17.41 -25.68
N GLY A 35 -21.41 18.17 -26.46
CA GLY A 35 -21.55 19.61 -26.63
C GLY A 35 -22.84 20.07 -27.31
N ARG A 36 -23.66 19.12 -27.80
CA ARG A 36 -25.00 19.40 -28.35
C ARG A 36 -26.07 19.56 -27.28
N LEU A 37 -25.76 19.21 -26.02
CA LEU A 37 -26.69 19.31 -24.91
C LEU A 37 -26.84 20.76 -24.43
N GLY A 38 -28.08 21.20 -24.24
CA GLY A 38 -28.38 22.47 -23.58
C GLY A 38 -28.14 22.41 -22.07
N PRO A 39 -28.02 23.57 -21.37
CA PRO A 39 -27.74 23.62 -19.93
C PRO A 39 -28.73 22.79 -19.08
N ASP A 40 -30.03 22.84 -19.41
CA ASP A 40 -31.08 22.11 -18.69
C ASP A 40 -30.97 20.58 -18.84
N GLN A 41 -30.22 20.10 -19.84
CA GLN A 41 -30.03 18.69 -20.14
C GLN A 41 -28.79 18.10 -19.44
N LEU A 42 -27.99 18.92 -18.76
CA LEU A 42 -26.76 18.51 -18.07
C LEU A 42 -26.98 18.00 -16.64
N GLY A 43 -28.23 17.98 -16.17
CA GLY A 43 -28.61 17.63 -14.80
C GLY A 43 -27.84 16.46 -14.16
N PRO A 44 -27.77 15.26 -14.77
CA PRO A 44 -27.06 14.12 -14.19
C PRO A 44 -25.53 14.20 -14.31
N VAL A 45 -25.00 15.05 -15.20
CA VAL A 45 -23.57 15.11 -15.54
C VAL A 45 -22.80 16.01 -14.58
N GLY A 46 -23.43 17.08 -14.07
CA GLY A 46 -22.83 17.99 -13.09
C GLY A 46 -22.30 17.27 -11.85
N PRO A 47 -23.13 16.50 -11.12
CA PRO A 47 -22.69 15.74 -9.95
C PRO A 47 -21.61 14.71 -10.28
N ALA A 48 -21.74 13.97 -11.39
CA ALA A 48 -20.74 12.97 -11.79
C ALA A 48 -19.37 13.58 -12.14
N ARG A 49 -19.37 14.80 -12.71
CA ARG A 49 -18.14 15.55 -12.98
C ARG A 49 -17.48 16.01 -11.68
N ALA A 50 -18.27 16.49 -10.73
CA ALA A 50 -17.77 16.87 -9.41
C ALA A 50 -17.17 15.66 -8.67
N ASP A 51 -17.81 14.49 -8.73
CA ASP A 51 -17.30 13.23 -8.18
C ASP A 51 -15.96 12.83 -8.81
N ALA A 52 -15.87 12.81 -10.15
CA ALA A 52 -14.63 12.49 -10.85
C ALA A 52 -13.48 13.46 -10.48
N ALA A 53 -13.76 14.76 -10.39
CA ALA A 53 -12.77 15.74 -9.94
C ALA A 53 -12.30 15.49 -8.50
N ALA A 54 -13.24 15.25 -7.58
CA ALA A 54 -12.91 14.95 -6.19
C ALA A 54 -12.10 13.65 -6.04
N ALA A 55 -12.38 12.65 -6.87
CA ALA A 55 -11.64 11.39 -6.91
C ALA A 55 -10.20 11.60 -7.41
N HIS A 56 -9.97 12.42 -8.43
CA HIS A 56 -8.62 12.79 -8.86
C HIS A 56 -7.83 13.52 -7.76
N ASP A 57 -8.46 14.44 -7.04
CA ASP A 57 -7.82 15.10 -5.90
C ASP A 57 -7.47 14.10 -4.78
N ALA A 58 -8.31 13.08 -4.58
CA ALA A 58 -8.06 12.03 -3.60
C ALA A 58 -6.80 11.21 -3.95
N VAL A 59 -6.56 10.93 -5.24
CA VAL A 59 -5.32 10.29 -5.72
C VAL A 59 -4.10 11.12 -5.36
N ALA A 60 -4.14 12.44 -5.59
CA ALA A 60 -3.03 13.33 -5.23
C ALA A 60 -2.72 13.31 -3.73
N ARG A 61 -3.77 13.36 -2.88
CA ARG A 61 -3.62 13.24 -1.41
C ARG A 61 -3.07 11.89 -0.99
N ALA A 62 -3.49 10.79 -1.62
CA ALA A 62 -2.97 9.45 -1.33
C ALA A 62 -1.47 9.35 -1.69
N LYS A 63 -1.06 9.91 -2.83
CA LYS A 63 0.35 9.94 -3.27
C LYS A 63 1.24 10.73 -2.30
N LEU A 64 0.73 11.84 -1.76
CA LEU A 64 1.45 12.59 -0.71
C LEU A 64 1.70 11.73 0.54
N ARG A 65 0.66 11.04 1.04
CA ARG A 65 0.80 10.13 2.21
C ARG A 65 1.78 8.99 1.94
N LEU A 66 1.82 8.47 0.71
CA LEU A 66 2.82 7.47 0.31
C LEU A 66 4.25 8.03 0.38
N GLN A 67 4.48 9.26 -0.07
CA GLN A 67 5.79 9.90 0.03
C GLN A 67 6.21 10.11 1.51
N GLU A 68 5.27 10.50 2.36
CA GLU A 68 5.50 10.60 3.81
C GLU A 68 5.87 9.26 4.43
N ALA A 69 5.17 8.18 4.07
CA ALA A 69 5.49 6.83 4.54
C ALA A 69 6.85 6.33 4.04
N LYS A 70 7.23 6.65 2.80
CA LYS A 70 8.58 6.34 2.28
C LYS A 70 9.68 7.11 3.00
N ARG A 71 9.42 8.36 3.40
CA ARG A 71 10.33 9.14 4.24
C ARG A 71 10.49 8.50 5.61
N GLU A 72 9.39 8.07 6.23
CA GLU A 72 9.41 7.34 7.50
C GLU A 72 10.24 6.05 7.41
N GLN A 73 10.12 5.31 6.30
CA GLN A 73 10.99 4.16 6.05
C GLN A 73 12.48 4.54 6.03
N GLY A 74 12.83 5.65 5.37
CA GLY A 74 14.20 6.16 5.38
C GLY A 74 14.71 6.51 6.78
N TYR A 75 13.86 7.12 7.63
CA TYR A 75 14.21 7.37 9.03
C TYR A 75 14.42 6.07 9.81
N ALA A 76 13.54 5.08 9.66
CA ALA A 76 13.67 3.79 10.33
C ALA A 76 14.94 3.02 9.91
N GLU A 77 15.37 3.14 8.65
CA GLU A 77 16.64 2.57 8.16
C GLU A 77 17.86 3.24 8.81
N ALA A 78 17.82 4.56 8.97
CA ALA A 78 18.87 5.32 9.67
C ALA A 78 18.92 4.94 11.16
N ASP A 79 17.77 4.87 11.83
CA ASP A 79 17.65 4.50 13.25
C ASP A 79 18.18 3.09 13.52
N ARG A 80 17.85 2.15 12.63
CA ARG A 80 18.39 0.79 12.66
C ARG A 80 19.92 0.80 12.59
N THR A 81 20.49 1.61 11.69
CA THR A 81 21.94 1.72 11.51
C THR A 81 22.61 2.32 12.75
N ALA A 82 22.00 3.36 13.34
CA ALA A 82 22.49 3.95 14.58
C ALA A 82 22.45 2.95 15.76
N ALA A 83 21.37 2.19 15.89
CA ALA A 83 21.22 1.18 16.92
C ALA A 83 22.21 0.01 16.76
N GLU A 84 22.57 -0.37 15.52
CA GLU A 84 23.64 -1.33 15.25
C GLU A 84 25.00 -0.83 15.76
N ALA A 85 25.33 0.43 15.47
CA ALA A 85 26.58 1.03 15.93
C ALA A 85 26.66 1.09 17.46
N ASP A 86 25.54 1.39 18.13
CA ASP A 86 25.46 1.33 19.60
C ASP A 86 25.72 -0.07 20.15
N LEU A 87 25.12 -1.09 19.53
CA LEU A 87 25.32 -2.47 19.95
C LEU A 87 26.79 -2.90 19.80
N GLN A 88 27.44 -2.52 18.70
CA GLN A 88 28.87 -2.79 18.47
C GLN A 88 29.77 -2.07 19.48
N ARG A 89 29.46 -0.81 19.81
CA ARG A 89 30.16 -0.06 20.87
C ARG A 89 30.01 -0.75 22.22
N ALA A 90 28.78 -1.13 22.58
CA ALA A 90 28.50 -1.81 23.84
C ALA A 90 29.17 -3.19 23.94
N ALA A 91 29.24 -3.94 22.85
CA ALA A 91 29.96 -5.21 22.79
C ALA A 91 31.47 -5.03 22.97
N THR A 92 32.04 -3.96 22.39
CA THR A 92 33.46 -3.61 22.58
C THR A 92 33.76 -3.25 24.02
N GLU A 93 32.90 -2.46 24.66
CA GLU A 93 32.99 -2.12 26.08
C GLU A 93 32.93 -3.38 26.97
N ALA A 94 32.00 -4.29 26.70
CA ALA A 94 31.88 -5.56 27.41
C ALA A 94 33.14 -6.43 27.28
N LYS A 95 33.75 -6.48 26.09
CA LYS A 95 35.02 -7.20 25.87
C LYS A 95 36.17 -6.58 26.66
N GLY A 96 36.25 -5.24 26.69
CA GLY A 96 37.21 -4.50 27.51
C GLY A 96 37.05 -4.82 28.99
N ALA A 97 35.81 -4.72 29.50
CA ALA A 97 35.47 -5.02 30.88
C ALA A 97 35.82 -6.45 31.28
N ASN A 98 35.57 -7.41 30.39
CA ASN A 98 35.90 -8.80 30.66
C ASN A 98 37.41 -9.02 30.84
N SER A 99 38.21 -8.34 30.01
CA SER A 99 39.67 -8.45 29.98
C SER A 99 40.35 -7.84 31.22
N ALA A 100 39.76 -6.79 31.80
CA ALA A 100 40.35 -6.09 32.96
C ALA A 100 40.03 -6.71 34.32
N GLY A 101 39.10 -7.67 34.40
CA GLY A 101 38.79 -8.38 35.65
C GLY A 101 37.97 -7.60 36.68
N ASP A 102 37.61 -6.34 36.42
CA ASP A 102 36.76 -5.51 37.30
C ASP A 102 35.28 -5.96 37.21
N THR A 103 34.75 -6.50 38.32
CA THR A 103 33.37 -7.01 38.41
C THR A 103 32.31 -5.92 38.28
N ALA A 104 32.55 -4.72 38.82
CA ALA A 104 31.63 -3.60 38.74
C ALA A 104 31.60 -3.01 37.32
N TRP A 105 32.74 -2.97 36.64
CA TRP A 105 32.78 -2.60 35.23
C TRP A 105 32.09 -3.63 34.34
N LYS A 106 32.34 -4.93 34.54
CA LYS A 106 31.66 -6.01 33.81
C LYS A 106 30.14 -5.90 33.92
N ALA A 107 29.61 -5.68 35.12
CA ALA A 107 28.17 -5.54 35.33
C ALA A 107 27.58 -4.34 34.57
N ARG A 108 28.26 -3.19 34.58
CA ARG A 108 27.84 -1.99 33.84
C ARG A 108 27.90 -2.19 32.33
N ALA A 109 28.97 -2.80 31.83
CA ALA A 109 29.16 -3.06 30.40
C ALA A 109 28.13 -4.08 29.87
N GLN A 110 27.83 -5.14 30.63
CA GLN A 110 26.77 -6.08 30.29
C GLN A 110 25.41 -5.40 30.22
N ALA A 111 25.07 -4.57 31.22
CA ALA A 111 23.82 -3.82 31.18
C ALA A 111 23.75 -2.93 29.94
N LEU A 112 24.83 -2.24 29.57
CA LEU A 112 24.92 -1.45 28.33
C LEU A 112 24.64 -2.29 27.09
N ALA A 113 25.26 -3.46 26.96
CA ALA A 113 25.01 -4.38 25.85
C ALA A 113 23.53 -4.81 25.79
N ASP A 114 22.92 -5.14 26.93
CA ASP A 114 21.50 -5.55 26.97
C ASP A 114 20.56 -4.41 26.50
N THR A 115 20.79 -3.17 26.94
CA THR A 115 19.98 -2.03 26.51
C THR A 115 20.21 -1.67 25.05
N ALA A 116 21.45 -1.74 24.56
CA ALA A 116 21.74 -1.55 23.14
C ALA A 116 21.07 -2.64 22.28
N GLY A 117 21.05 -3.89 22.76
CA GLY A 117 20.32 -4.99 22.13
C GLY A 117 18.82 -4.72 22.04
N LEU A 118 18.19 -4.22 23.12
CA LEU A 118 16.79 -3.81 23.11
C LEU A 118 16.53 -2.63 22.16
N ARG A 119 17.42 -1.62 22.11
CA ARG A 119 17.33 -0.51 21.16
C ARG A 119 17.34 -1.03 19.73
N ARG A 120 18.25 -1.97 19.43
CA ARG A 120 18.35 -2.59 18.11
C ARG A 120 17.08 -3.35 17.72
N GLN A 121 16.51 -4.12 18.63
CA GLN A 121 15.24 -4.82 18.41
C GLN A 121 14.09 -3.83 18.14
N ALA A 122 14.01 -2.74 18.90
CA ALA A 122 13.02 -1.70 18.67
C ALA A 122 13.19 -1.03 17.30
N ALA A 123 14.42 -0.72 16.88
CA ALA A 123 14.70 -0.13 15.59
C ALA A 123 14.42 -1.10 14.41
N ASP A 124 14.67 -2.39 14.57
CA ASP A 124 14.28 -3.41 13.58
C ASP A 124 12.75 -3.50 13.45
N ALA A 125 12.02 -3.45 14.56
CA ALA A 125 10.55 -3.42 14.55
C ALA A 125 10.01 -2.12 13.94
N HIS A 126 10.66 -0.97 14.18
CA HIS A 126 10.32 0.30 13.55
C HIS A 126 10.45 0.20 12.02
N LEU A 127 11.53 -0.40 11.53
CA LEU A 127 11.72 -0.62 10.09
C LEU A 127 10.64 -1.54 9.50
N VAL A 128 10.26 -2.60 10.20
CA VAL A 128 9.14 -3.47 9.77
C VAL A 128 7.84 -2.68 9.68
N PHE A 129 7.52 -1.90 10.72
CA PHE A 129 6.35 -1.01 10.71
C PHE A 129 6.38 -0.03 9.53
N ALA A 130 7.49 0.69 9.35
CA ALA A 130 7.59 1.71 8.30
C ALA A 130 7.44 1.12 6.89
N LYS A 131 7.97 -0.09 6.65
CA LYS A 131 7.74 -0.83 5.39
C LYS A 131 6.27 -1.20 5.21
N ARG A 132 5.61 -1.74 6.24
CA ARG A 132 4.17 -2.05 6.17
C ARG A 132 3.31 -0.81 6.00
N LEU A 133 3.70 0.31 6.59
CA LEU A 133 3.04 1.59 6.39
C LEU A 133 3.17 2.05 4.93
N ALA A 134 4.36 1.96 4.33
CA ALA A 134 4.55 2.30 2.92
C ALA A 134 3.73 1.39 1.98
N GLU A 135 3.68 0.08 2.25
CA GLU A 135 2.82 -0.87 1.54
C GLU A 135 1.34 -0.49 1.66
N ALA A 136 0.86 -0.18 2.87
CA ALA A 136 -0.51 0.25 3.09
C ALA A 136 -0.85 1.55 2.36
N ARG A 137 0.06 2.53 2.32
CA ARG A 137 -0.14 3.77 1.56
C ARG A 137 -0.08 3.58 0.06
N GLN A 138 0.66 2.59 -0.43
CA GLN A 138 0.59 2.23 -1.85
C GLN A 138 -0.79 1.63 -2.17
N ALA A 139 -1.30 0.73 -1.33
CA ALA A 139 -2.64 0.18 -1.51
C ALA A 139 -3.75 1.27 -1.43
N ASP A 140 -3.58 2.30 -0.58
CA ASP A 140 -4.46 3.46 -0.55
C ASP A 140 -4.42 4.25 -1.88
N VAL A 141 -3.24 4.39 -2.51
CA VAL A 141 -3.11 5.02 -3.84
C VAL A 141 -3.84 4.19 -4.89
N ASP A 142 -3.62 2.87 -4.90
CA ASP A 142 -4.27 1.97 -5.86
C ASP A 142 -5.81 2.00 -5.70
N ALA A 143 -6.30 2.08 -4.47
CA ALA A 143 -7.73 2.22 -4.18
C ALA A 143 -8.29 3.58 -4.63
N ALA A 144 -7.54 4.66 -4.44
CA ALA A 144 -7.94 5.99 -4.90
C ALA A 144 -7.96 6.07 -6.44
N GLU A 145 -6.98 5.46 -7.11
CA GLU A 145 -6.92 5.38 -8.58
C GLU A 145 -8.09 4.56 -9.13
N ALA A 146 -8.39 3.40 -8.52
CA ALA A 146 -9.56 2.60 -8.90
C ALA A 146 -10.89 3.33 -8.64
N HIS A 147 -10.98 4.15 -7.59
CA HIS A 147 -12.14 5.00 -7.33
C HIS A 147 -12.28 6.10 -8.41
N ALA A 148 -11.17 6.73 -8.83
CA ALA A 148 -11.18 7.70 -9.92
C ALA A 148 -11.63 7.08 -11.25
N ASP A 149 -11.17 5.86 -11.57
CA ASP A 149 -11.62 5.12 -12.73
C ASP A 149 -13.13 4.81 -12.67
N ALA A 150 -13.64 4.41 -11.51
CA ALA A 150 -15.07 4.17 -11.31
C ALA A 150 -15.89 5.46 -11.42
N ALA A 151 -15.42 6.57 -10.87
CA ALA A 151 -16.06 7.87 -10.98
C ALA A 151 -16.10 8.37 -12.44
N GLN A 152 -15.00 8.18 -13.19
CA GLN A 152 -14.95 8.47 -14.62
C GLN A 152 -15.94 7.60 -15.40
N ALA A 153 -16.04 6.30 -15.11
CA ALA A 153 -17.01 5.42 -15.74
C ALA A 153 -18.47 5.86 -15.46
N ARG A 154 -18.76 6.31 -14.23
CA ARG A 154 -20.08 6.91 -13.87
C ARG A 154 -20.35 8.19 -14.66
N LEU A 155 -19.34 9.05 -14.83
CA LEU A 155 -19.43 10.26 -15.64
C LEU A 155 -19.78 9.92 -17.09
N GLU A 156 -19.10 8.95 -17.69
CA GLU A 156 -19.38 8.51 -19.07
C GLU A 156 -20.80 7.93 -19.20
N GLN A 157 -21.27 7.15 -18.22
CA GLN A 157 -22.64 6.68 -18.18
C GLN A 157 -23.65 7.84 -18.06
N ALA A 158 -23.37 8.84 -17.22
CA ALA A 158 -24.21 10.02 -17.06
C ALA A 158 -24.30 10.86 -18.34
N LYS A 159 -23.19 11.01 -19.08
CA LYS A 159 -23.18 11.66 -20.40
C LYS A 159 -24.08 10.93 -21.40
N LEU A 160 -23.99 9.60 -21.46
CA LEU A 160 -24.84 8.80 -22.34
C LEU A 160 -26.32 8.93 -21.98
N GLN A 161 -26.65 8.88 -20.69
CA GLN A 161 -28.03 9.06 -20.22
C GLN A 161 -28.57 10.46 -20.56
N ALA A 162 -27.75 11.50 -20.45
CA ALA A 162 -28.13 12.85 -20.83
C ALA A 162 -28.43 12.96 -22.33
N LEU A 163 -27.57 12.39 -23.19
CA LEU A 163 -27.80 12.33 -24.65
C LEU A 163 -29.10 11.59 -25.00
N ALA A 164 -29.35 10.45 -24.36
CA ALA A 164 -30.56 9.66 -24.58
C ALA A 164 -31.82 10.42 -24.14
N ARG A 165 -31.80 11.06 -22.97
CA ARG A 165 -32.92 11.85 -22.44
C ARG A 165 -33.23 13.09 -23.28
N ALA A 166 -32.20 13.72 -23.84
CA ALA A 166 -32.33 14.87 -24.72
C ALA A 166 -32.78 14.50 -26.15
N GLY A 167 -32.97 13.21 -26.47
CA GLY A 167 -33.39 12.76 -27.78
C GLY A 167 -32.34 13.01 -28.88
N ILE A 168 -31.06 13.16 -28.51
CA ILE A 168 -29.99 13.44 -29.47
C ILE A 168 -29.72 12.17 -30.29
N PRO A 169 -29.85 12.17 -31.63
CA PRO A 169 -29.67 10.97 -32.45
C PRO A 169 -28.29 10.32 -32.29
N ALA A 170 -27.27 11.09 -31.92
CA ALA A 170 -25.93 10.59 -31.64
C ALA A 170 -25.89 9.58 -30.49
N ALA A 171 -26.85 9.58 -29.56
CA ALA A 171 -26.95 8.57 -28.49
C ALA A 171 -27.00 7.14 -29.05
N GLY A 172 -27.66 6.94 -30.20
CA GLY A 172 -27.79 5.63 -30.85
C GLY A 172 -26.48 5.06 -31.41
N LYS A 173 -25.41 5.86 -31.48
CA LYS A 173 -24.07 5.40 -31.88
C LYS A 173 -23.38 4.60 -30.76
N TYR A 174 -23.82 4.77 -29.51
CA TYR A 174 -23.21 4.18 -28.33
C TYR A 174 -23.99 2.95 -27.87
N ASP A 175 -23.27 1.90 -27.48
CA ASP A 175 -23.87 0.70 -26.89
C ASP A 175 -23.97 0.85 -25.37
N ALA A 176 -25.17 1.11 -24.85
CA ALA A 176 -25.42 1.26 -23.42
C ALA A 176 -24.92 0.07 -22.58
N ARG A 177 -25.00 -1.15 -23.11
CA ARG A 177 -24.52 -2.35 -22.39
C ARG A 177 -23.01 -2.32 -22.17
N ARG A 178 -22.25 -1.69 -23.07
CA ARG A 178 -20.80 -1.52 -22.90
C ARG A 178 -20.46 -0.50 -21.82
N PHE A 179 -21.24 0.58 -21.70
CA PHE A 179 -21.08 1.54 -20.61
C PHE A 179 -21.41 0.89 -19.26
N ASP A 180 -22.48 0.12 -19.19
CA ASP A 180 -22.86 -0.62 -17.98
C ASP A 180 -21.79 -1.65 -17.60
N ALA A 181 -21.27 -2.41 -18.57
CA ALA A 181 -20.18 -3.37 -18.34
C ALA A 181 -18.88 -2.69 -17.91
N HIS A 182 -18.55 -1.53 -18.50
CA HIS A 182 -17.37 -0.74 -18.13
C HIS A 182 -17.48 -0.23 -16.69
N LEU A 183 -18.63 0.33 -16.31
CA LEU A 183 -18.89 0.77 -14.95
C LEU A 183 -18.86 -0.40 -13.96
N ALA A 184 -19.53 -1.52 -14.27
CA ALA A 184 -19.53 -2.70 -13.40
C ALA A 184 -18.12 -3.23 -13.16
N LYS A 185 -17.27 -3.26 -14.19
CA LYS A 185 -15.86 -3.65 -14.08
C LYS A 185 -15.07 -2.67 -13.19
N ALA A 186 -15.23 -1.36 -13.40
CA ALA A 186 -14.53 -0.35 -12.62
C ALA A 186 -14.93 -0.41 -11.12
N VAL A 187 -16.22 -0.56 -10.82
CA VAL A 187 -16.73 -0.73 -9.46
C VAL A 187 -16.23 -2.01 -8.80
N ALA A 188 -16.10 -3.11 -9.55
CA ALA A 188 -15.52 -4.35 -9.04
C ALA A 188 -14.04 -4.17 -8.66
N ALA A 189 -13.25 -3.52 -9.53
CA ALA A 189 -11.86 -3.21 -9.27
C ALA A 189 -11.68 -2.26 -8.07
N GLU A 190 -12.53 -1.25 -7.95
CA GLU A 190 -12.58 -0.33 -6.81
C GLU A 190 -12.77 -1.10 -5.49
N ARG A 191 -13.76 -1.99 -5.42
CA ARG A 191 -14.03 -2.81 -4.22
C ARG A 191 -12.86 -3.72 -3.86
N GLU A 192 -12.24 -4.34 -4.85
CA GLU A 192 -11.09 -5.21 -4.65
C GLU A 192 -9.89 -4.43 -4.11
N ALA A 193 -9.63 -3.23 -4.65
CA ALA A 193 -8.57 -2.35 -4.19
C ALA A 193 -8.83 -1.83 -2.77
N GLN A 194 -10.08 -1.45 -2.44
CA GLN A 194 -10.47 -1.05 -1.09
C GLN A 194 -10.29 -2.18 -0.08
N ALA A 195 -10.64 -3.42 -0.44
CA ALA A 195 -10.44 -4.58 0.42
C ALA A 195 -8.96 -4.82 0.73
N ARG A 196 -8.10 -4.75 -0.30
CA ARG A 196 -6.63 -4.83 -0.13
C ARG A 196 -6.09 -3.71 0.75
N ALA A 197 -6.48 -2.46 0.51
CA ALA A 197 -6.06 -1.32 1.33
C ALA A 197 -6.42 -1.52 2.81
N GLY A 198 -7.63 -2.02 3.08
CA GLY A 198 -8.06 -2.37 4.43
C GLY A 198 -7.22 -3.49 5.07
N GLU A 199 -6.84 -4.52 4.31
CA GLU A 199 -5.97 -5.60 4.79
C GLU A 199 -4.56 -5.12 5.12
N THR A 200 -3.91 -4.42 4.18
CA THR A 200 -2.57 -3.87 4.39
C THR A 200 -2.54 -2.83 5.52
N GLY A 201 -3.62 -2.05 5.66
CA GLY A 201 -3.78 -1.10 6.78
C GLY A 201 -3.78 -1.80 8.14
N ARG A 202 -4.51 -2.92 8.28
CA ARG A 202 -4.50 -3.72 9.52
C ARG A 202 -3.12 -4.31 9.81
N ALA A 203 -2.41 -4.77 8.78
CA ALA A 203 -1.05 -5.28 8.93
C ALA A 203 -0.07 -4.20 9.41
N ALA A 204 -0.20 -2.97 8.91
CA ALA A 204 0.60 -1.82 9.37
C ALA A 204 0.32 -1.48 10.84
N VAL A 205 -0.94 -1.46 11.28
CA VAL A 205 -1.32 -1.21 12.69
C VAL A 205 -0.72 -2.28 13.61
N ALA A 206 -0.84 -3.56 13.25
CA ALA A 206 -0.26 -4.64 14.06
C ALA A 206 1.27 -4.53 14.19
N ALA A 207 1.96 -4.09 13.12
CA ALA A 207 3.39 -3.84 13.17
C ALA A 207 3.74 -2.62 14.04
N GLU A 208 2.90 -1.57 14.01
CA GLU A 208 3.04 -0.39 14.85
C GLU A 208 2.95 -0.75 16.35
N ASP A 209 1.96 -1.54 16.73
CA ASP A 209 1.76 -1.99 18.11
C ASP A 209 2.98 -2.78 18.61
N GLY A 210 3.51 -3.68 17.78
CA GLY A 210 4.72 -4.45 18.07
C GLY A 210 5.95 -3.56 18.27
N TRP A 211 6.16 -2.58 17.40
CA TRP A 211 7.22 -1.58 17.55
C TRP A 211 7.05 -0.75 18.82
N ARG A 212 5.88 -0.17 19.06
CA ARG A 212 5.59 0.65 20.24
C ARG A 212 5.78 -0.14 21.55
N ALA A 213 5.49 -1.44 21.57
CA ALA A 213 5.74 -2.29 22.72
C ALA A 213 7.24 -2.45 23.02
N LEU A 214 8.06 -2.69 22.00
CA LEU A 214 9.52 -2.77 22.14
C LEU A 214 10.15 -1.43 22.53
N GLN A 215 9.65 -0.34 21.93
CA GLN A 215 10.05 1.02 22.23
C GLN A 215 9.86 1.35 23.72
N ARG A 216 8.66 1.09 24.27
CA ARG A 216 8.38 1.28 25.70
C ARG A 216 9.28 0.44 26.60
N ARG A 217 9.57 -0.81 26.21
CA ARG A 217 10.48 -1.68 26.97
C ARG A 217 11.91 -1.13 26.99
N TRP A 218 12.38 -0.63 25.86
CA TRP A 218 13.70 0.02 25.77
C TRP A 218 13.76 1.29 26.61
N GLU A 219 12.76 2.16 26.53
CA GLU A 219 12.67 3.42 27.30
C GLU A 219 12.62 3.16 28.81
N ALA A 220 11.82 2.20 29.26
CA ALA A 220 11.78 1.83 30.68
C ALA A 220 13.14 1.31 31.18
N ARG A 221 13.84 0.51 30.36
CA ARG A 221 15.17 -0.03 30.69
C ARG A 221 16.24 1.07 30.70
N SER A 222 16.16 2.06 29.81
CA SER A 222 17.12 3.16 29.74
C SER A 222 16.93 4.16 30.89
N GLN A 223 15.68 4.50 31.23
CA GLN A 223 15.35 5.40 32.34
C GLN A 223 15.70 4.80 33.71
N GLY A 224 15.49 3.49 33.91
CA GLY A 224 15.89 2.80 35.13
C GLY A 224 17.40 2.82 35.41
N ARG A 225 18.22 3.29 34.45
CA ARG A 225 19.67 3.45 34.61
C ARG A 225 20.09 4.84 35.09
N GLY A 226 19.21 5.85 34.98
CA GLY A 226 19.50 7.24 35.36
C GLY A 226 19.10 7.63 36.79
N GLY A 227 18.40 6.76 37.52
CA GLY A 227 17.79 7.06 38.83
C GLY A 227 18.58 6.63 40.07
N THR A 228 19.82 6.15 39.93
CA THR A 228 20.65 5.70 41.07
C THR A 228 21.97 6.46 41.18
N GLY A 229 21.92 7.78 40.96
CA GLY A 229 23.02 8.71 41.21
C GLY A 229 22.89 9.38 42.56
#